data_AF-A0A970J304-F1
#
_entry.id   AF-A0A970J304-F1
#
_cell.length_a   1.000
_cell.length_b   1.000
_cell.length_c   1.000
_cell.angle_alpha   90.00
_cell.angle_beta   90.00
_cell.angle_gamma   90.00
#
_symmetry.space_group_name_H-M   'P 1'
#
loop_
_entity.id
_entity.type
_entity.pdbx_description
1 polymer ?
#
loop_
_entity_poly.entity_id
_entity_poly.type
_entity_poly.pdbx_seq_one_letter_code
_entity_poly.pdbx_strand_id
1 'polypeptide(L)'
;MATPPREVEIDARLVEFDPESRVYRASGGVLLTSGDFRLQAETVLYNQDTEVVTAERGVKLQTATGTWEGESLVYSFRTEEGTLTAFRGAMGSSFYTGQSGELHGEEVRVQEASFTRCALASPCVAIKARRVRLVDDRVQVGGGWLYIKNLPVLPLPPVTFSPDQFENWPQLEVGVNSTRGLYVVGRLTHQVNKEVRLHYGGGLGTNRWWNLQGGMRWAPLPGLALNAGLTWEEYLRGSAGLTYDWAPLQFRAAVQRDWDDLASGEHTFAVAGPLTKKSNLEFSYTSSFEEQTTGEQYRADYGLHLTGRWLPGFTLGAGLFYGAGDLKESDSLNGWYLRTTWDGGINLTRTWGLKVAGETRWQAGSTPLWVNNQVKLVKDLHCFRADLGYDLLDETVSFNLMFNW
;
A
#
# COMPACT_ATOMS: atom_id res chain seq x y z
N MET A 1 33.06 14.29 31.54
CA MET A 1 32.52 13.30 32.50
C MET A 1 32.62 11.95 31.82
N ALA A 2 33.37 11.00 32.40
CA ALA A 2 33.46 9.65 31.84
C ALA A 2 32.10 8.96 32.02
N THR A 3 31.55 8.42 30.93
CA THR A 3 30.38 7.55 30.97
C THR A 3 30.67 6.39 31.93
N PRO A 4 29.77 6.08 32.88
CA PRO A 4 29.99 4.94 33.76
C PRO A 4 30.17 3.66 32.92
N PRO A 5 31.01 2.70 33.35
CA PRO A 5 31.23 1.47 32.61
C PRO A 5 29.89 0.77 32.39
N ARG A 6 29.61 0.41 31.14
CA ARG A 6 28.41 -0.37 30.79
C ARG A 6 28.47 -1.69 31.54
N GLU A 7 27.42 -2.01 32.28
CA GLU A 7 27.27 -3.32 32.92
C GLU A 7 27.06 -4.37 31.81
N VAL A 8 27.91 -5.39 31.80
CA VAL A 8 27.86 -6.52 30.86
C VAL A 8 27.69 -7.78 31.68
N GLU A 9 26.59 -8.49 31.44
CA GLU A 9 26.30 -9.79 32.04
C GLU A 9 26.49 -10.87 30.97
N ILE A 10 27.17 -11.96 31.35
CA ILE A 10 27.47 -13.09 30.46
C ILE A 10 27.02 -14.37 31.16
N ASP A 11 26.01 -15.03 30.58
CA ASP A 11 25.54 -16.36 30.99
C ASP A 11 25.97 -17.38 29.93
N ALA A 12 26.65 -18.45 30.36
CA ALA A 12 27.13 -19.52 29.49
C ALA A 12 27.43 -20.79 30.30
N ARG A 13 27.56 -21.92 29.60
CA ARG A 13 27.98 -23.19 30.24
C ARG A 13 29.41 -23.15 30.77
N LEU A 14 30.30 -22.48 30.04
CA LEU A 14 31.69 -22.32 30.41
C LEU A 14 32.11 -20.88 30.16
N VAL A 15 32.68 -20.26 31.20
CA VAL A 15 33.29 -18.93 31.14
C VAL A 15 34.72 -19.06 31.67
N GLU A 16 35.69 -18.71 30.84
CA GLU A 16 37.10 -18.65 31.19
C GLU A 16 37.53 -17.18 31.15
N PHE A 17 38.34 -16.76 32.13
CA PHE A 17 38.92 -15.42 32.16
C PHE A 17 40.44 -15.53 32.07
N ASP A 18 41.02 -14.87 31.07
CA ASP A 18 42.46 -14.67 30.95
C ASP A 18 42.84 -13.33 31.61
N PRO A 19 43.50 -13.33 32.77
CA PRO A 19 43.86 -12.10 33.48
C PRO A 19 44.98 -11.30 32.80
N GLU A 20 45.82 -11.92 31.97
CA GLU A 20 46.90 -11.20 31.26
C GLU A 20 46.34 -10.37 30.12
N SER A 21 45.48 -10.98 29.30
CA SER A 21 44.85 -10.32 28.15
C SER A 21 43.53 -9.61 28.47
N ARG A 22 43.00 -9.81 29.69
CA ARG A 22 41.69 -9.33 30.16
C ARG A 22 40.54 -9.71 29.23
N VAL A 23 40.59 -10.93 28.73
CA VAL A 23 39.59 -11.51 27.83
C VAL A 23 38.75 -12.55 28.56
N TYR A 24 37.43 -12.39 28.50
CA TYR A 24 36.46 -13.41 28.88
C TYR A 24 36.14 -14.26 27.65
N ARG A 25 36.27 -15.58 27.77
CA ARG A 25 35.88 -16.56 26.75
C ARG A 25 34.70 -17.37 27.26
N ALA A 26 33.55 -17.17 26.65
CA ALA A 26 32.31 -17.86 26.98
C ALA A 26 31.93 -18.84 25.86
N SER A 27 31.44 -20.03 26.21
CA SER A 27 31.03 -21.05 25.23
C SER A 27 29.90 -21.97 25.72
N GLY A 28 29.25 -22.65 24.76
CA GLY A 28 28.22 -23.65 25.02
C GLY A 28 26.80 -23.07 25.11
N GLY A 29 26.48 -22.12 24.24
CA GLY A 29 25.23 -21.35 24.27
C GLY A 29 25.35 -20.15 25.20
N VAL A 30 25.98 -19.10 24.71
CA VAL A 30 26.23 -17.85 25.45
C VAL A 30 25.04 -16.90 25.26
N LEU A 31 24.62 -16.26 26.34
CA LEU A 31 23.77 -15.09 26.35
C LEU A 31 24.54 -13.92 26.98
N LEU A 32 24.80 -12.88 26.20
CA LEU A 32 25.41 -11.64 26.67
C LEU A 32 24.37 -10.52 26.66
N THR A 33 24.23 -9.82 27.78
CA THR A 33 23.27 -8.73 27.98
C THR A 33 23.96 -7.45 28.43
N SER A 34 23.60 -6.32 27.82
CA SER A 34 24.04 -4.99 28.25
C SER A 34 23.00 -3.94 27.84
N GLY A 35 22.20 -3.44 28.80
CA GLY A 35 21.05 -2.58 28.49
C GLY A 35 20.06 -3.25 27.53
N ASP A 36 19.80 -2.61 26.39
CA ASP A 36 18.92 -3.14 25.33
C ASP A 36 19.63 -4.10 24.35
N PHE A 37 20.95 -4.27 24.48
CA PHE A 37 21.74 -5.16 23.66
C PHE A 37 21.66 -6.59 24.21
N ARG A 38 21.12 -7.52 23.42
CA ARG A 38 21.08 -8.95 23.77
C ARG A 38 21.68 -9.78 22.66
N LEU A 39 22.74 -10.51 22.97
CA LEU A 39 23.50 -11.31 22.03
C LEU A 39 23.47 -12.78 22.45
N GLN A 40 23.08 -13.65 21.53
CA GLN A 40 23.16 -15.11 21.66
C GLN A 40 24.12 -15.67 20.62
N ALA A 41 25.01 -16.56 21.02
CA ALA A 41 25.93 -17.25 20.11
C ALA A 41 26.51 -18.53 20.75
N GLU A 42 27.18 -19.37 19.97
CA GLU A 42 27.85 -20.56 20.51
C GLU A 42 29.14 -20.21 21.26
N THR A 43 29.88 -19.20 20.78
CA THR A 43 31.11 -18.72 21.40
C THR A 43 31.16 -17.20 21.38
N VAL A 44 31.54 -16.61 22.50
CA VAL A 44 31.72 -15.16 22.67
C VAL A 44 33.05 -14.88 23.34
N LEU A 45 33.78 -13.90 22.82
CA LEU A 45 34.97 -13.33 23.40
C LEU A 45 34.67 -11.88 23.76
N TYR A 46 34.92 -11.49 25.01
CA TYR A 46 34.79 -10.10 25.45
C TYR A 46 36.13 -9.61 26.00
N ASN A 47 36.72 -8.61 25.32
CA ASN A 47 37.90 -7.94 25.80
C ASN A 47 37.48 -6.74 26.66
N GLN A 48 37.78 -6.79 27.95
CA GLN A 48 37.35 -5.77 28.91
C GLN A 48 38.10 -4.44 28.74
N ASP A 49 39.34 -4.45 28.23
CA ASP A 49 40.15 -3.25 28.05
C ASP A 49 39.74 -2.44 26.81
N THR A 50 39.38 -3.13 25.72
CA THR A 50 38.93 -2.49 24.47
C THR A 50 37.41 -2.35 24.40
N GLU A 51 36.69 -3.05 25.27
CA GLU A 51 35.22 -3.20 25.27
C GLU A 51 34.69 -3.78 23.95
N VAL A 52 35.46 -4.71 23.36
CA VAL A 52 35.11 -5.39 22.10
C VAL A 52 34.57 -6.77 22.38
N VAL A 53 33.43 -7.08 21.78
CA VAL A 53 32.79 -8.40 21.75
C VAL A 53 32.97 -9.02 20.37
N THR A 54 33.46 -10.25 20.34
CA THR A 54 33.46 -11.10 19.14
C THR A 54 32.58 -12.31 19.40
N ALA A 55 31.65 -12.60 18.50
CA ALA A 55 30.77 -13.77 18.60
C ALA A 55 30.79 -14.57 17.31
N GLU A 56 30.71 -15.89 17.44
CA GLU A 56 30.79 -16.83 16.32
C GLU A 56 29.72 -17.92 16.43
N ARG A 57 29.22 -18.36 15.27
CA ARG A 57 28.27 -19.46 15.07
C ARG A 57 26.92 -19.24 15.74
N GLY A 58 25.88 -19.09 14.92
CA GLY A 58 24.50 -18.94 15.39
C GLY A 58 24.26 -17.61 16.10
N VAL A 59 24.90 -16.53 15.61
CA VAL A 59 24.79 -15.21 16.21
C VAL A 59 23.37 -14.68 16.02
N LYS A 60 22.71 -14.35 17.13
CA LYS A 60 21.43 -13.65 17.17
C LYS A 60 21.56 -12.42 18.05
N LEU A 61 21.28 -11.27 17.49
CA LEU A 61 21.38 -9.98 18.13
C LEU A 61 20.00 -9.32 18.17
N GLN A 62 19.58 -8.89 19.35
CA GLN A 62 18.42 -8.05 19.54
C GLN A 62 18.89 -6.66 19.96
N THR A 63 18.41 -5.64 19.25
CA THR A 63 18.64 -4.20 19.53
C THR A 63 17.30 -3.47 19.62
N ALA A 64 17.32 -2.17 19.94
CA ALA A 64 16.13 -1.34 19.88
C ALA A 64 15.50 -1.27 18.47
N THR A 65 16.33 -1.37 17.41
CA THR A 65 15.89 -1.28 16.01
C THR A 65 15.37 -2.58 15.42
N GLY A 66 15.70 -3.75 15.98
CA GLY A 66 15.20 -5.01 15.42
C GLY A 66 15.92 -6.26 15.92
N THR A 67 15.69 -7.35 15.20
CA THR A 67 16.34 -8.64 15.44
C THR A 67 17.19 -9.02 14.24
N TRP A 68 18.45 -9.33 14.50
CA TRP A 68 19.49 -9.58 13.51
C TRP A 68 20.11 -10.94 13.77
N GLU A 69 20.46 -11.66 12.71
CA GLU A 69 21.11 -12.95 12.73
C GLU A 69 22.30 -12.94 11.76
N GLY A 70 23.36 -13.68 12.09
CA GLY A 70 24.55 -13.78 11.26
C GLY A 70 25.47 -14.93 11.64
N GLU A 71 26.57 -15.07 10.90
CA GLU A 71 27.58 -16.09 11.15
C GLU A 71 28.60 -15.65 12.22
N SER A 72 29.02 -14.39 12.17
CA SER A 72 29.93 -13.79 13.15
C SER A 72 29.60 -12.32 13.40
N LEU A 73 29.82 -11.85 14.62
CA LEU A 73 29.70 -10.44 15.03
C LEU A 73 31.01 -9.96 15.64
N VAL A 74 31.43 -8.76 15.29
CA VAL A 74 32.41 -7.97 16.04
C VAL A 74 31.74 -6.66 16.44
N TYR A 75 31.70 -6.31 17.71
CA TYR A 75 31.03 -5.11 18.22
C TYR A 75 31.86 -4.42 19.30
N SER A 76 31.96 -3.10 19.25
CA SER A 76 32.67 -2.26 20.21
C SER A 76 31.66 -1.44 21.01
N PHE A 77 31.54 -1.69 22.32
CA PHE A 77 30.66 -0.90 23.18
C PHE A 77 31.14 0.54 23.37
N ARG A 78 32.44 0.78 23.15
CA ARG A 78 33.07 2.12 23.26
C ARG A 78 32.67 3.04 22.12
N THR A 79 32.67 2.51 20.89
CA THR A 79 32.34 3.29 19.69
C THR A 79 30.89 3.09 19.24
N GLU A 80 30.19 2.11 19.82
CA GLU A 80 28.85 1.65 19.40
C GLU A 80 28.81 1.16 17.94
N GLU A 81 29.94 0.64 17.46
CA GLU A 81 30.10 0.16 16.09
C GLU A 81 30.28 -1.35 16.06
N GLY A 82 29.72 -2.00 15.04
CA GLY A 82 29.97 -3.42 14.83
C GLY A 82 29.73 -3.88 13.40
N THR A 83 30.12 -5.12 13.13
CA THR A 83 29.97 -5.78 11.84
C THR A 83 29.45 -7.19 12.03
N LEU A 84 28.33 -7.49 11.39
CA LEU A 84 27.70 -8.80 11.32
C LEU A 84 27.86 -9.37 9.90
N THR A 85 28.32 -10.60 9.76
CA THR A 85 28.45 -11.29 8.47
C THR A 85 27.24 -12.18 8.18
N ALA A 86 26.93 -12.41 6.90
CA ALA A 86 25.75 -13.16 6.46
C ALA A 86 24.45 -12.64 7.10
N PHE A 87 24.32 -11.31 7.10
CA PHE A 87 23.26 -10.57 7.77
C PHE A 87 21.88 -11.07 7.34
N ARG A 88 21.04 -11.40 8.32
CA ARG A 88 19.60 -11.61 8.15
C ARG A 88 18.87 -10.94 9.31
N GLY A 89 17.62 -10.56 9.13
CA GLY A 89 16.87 -10.00 10.25
C GLY A 89 15.50 -9.49 9.88
N ALA A 90 14.83 -8.95 10.88
CA ALA A 90 13.50 -8.38 10.74
C ALA A 90 13.38 -7.07 11.53
N MET A 91 12.70 -6.11 10.90
CA MET A 91 12.33 -4.81 11.47
C MET A 91 10.87 -4.53 11.10
N GLY A 92 10.03 -4.39 12.12
CA GLY A 92 8.58 -4.34 11.96
C GLY A 92 8.05 -5.58 11.24
N SER A 93 7.23 -5.36 10.22
CA SER A 93 6.60 -6.40 9.40
C SER A 93 7.45 -6.91 8.23
N SER A 94 8.75 -6.61 8.21
CA SER A 94 9.60 -6.83 7.05
C SER A 94 10.93 -7.52 7.34
N PHE A 95 11.43 -8.25 6.35
CA PHE A 95 12.62 -9.11 6.43
C PHE A 95 13.75 -8.57 5.55
N TYR A 96 14.97 -8.70 6.04
CA TYR A 96 16.19 -8.20 5.43
C TYR A 96 17.22 -9.32 5.38
N THR A 97 17.99 -9.36 4.31
CA THR A 97 19.19 -10.19 4.20
C THR A 97 20.29 -9.39 3.53
N GLY A 98 21.55 -9.68 3.80
CA GLY A 98 22.68 -9.02 3.15
C GLY A 98 23.97 -9.79 3.35
N GLN A 99 25.02 -9.36 2.67
CA GLN A 99 26.35 -9.95 2.84
C GLN A 99 26.95 -9.55 4.19
N SER A 100 26.81 -8.28 4.56
CA SER A 100 27.24 -7.73 5.85
C SER A 100 26.27 -6.66 6.35
N GLY A 101 26.18 -6.53 7.67
CA GLY A 101 25.50 -5.45 8.37
C GLY A 101 26.48 -4.70 9.26
N GLU A 102 26.68 -3.42 9.00
CA GLU A 102 27.44 -2.51 9.86
C GLU A 102 26.48 -1.83 10.83
N LEU A 103 26.71 -1.98 12.12
CA LEU A 103 25.94 -1.35 13.19
C LEU A 103 26.67 -0.05 13.58
N HIS A 104 25.95 1.06 13.69
CA HIS A 104 26.45 2.35 14.18
C HIS A 104 25.39 2.99 15.09
N GLY A 105 25.45 2.70 16.39
CA GLY A 105 24.40 3.07 17.32
C GLY A 105 23.05 2.46 16.90
N GLU A 106 22.09 3.32 16.57
CA GLU A 106 20.75 2.93 16.07
C GLU A 106 20.71 2.70 14.55
N GLU A 107 21.74 3.11 13.79
CA GLU A 107 21.80 2.89 12.35
C GLU A 107 22.33 1.49 12.02
N VAL A 108 21.67 0.78 11.11
CA VAL A 108 22.17 -0.48 10.52
C VAL A 108 22.36 -0.28 9.02
N ARG A 109 23.60 -0.42 8.53
CA ARG A 109 23.93 -0.36 7.11
C ARG A 109 24.14 -1.76 6.57
N VAL A 110 23.33 -2.16 5.61
CA VAL A 110 23.38 -3.49 5.01
C VAL A 110 23.98 -3.38 3.60
N GLN A 111 25.02 -4.17 3.34
CA GLN A 111 25.63 -4.30 2.01
C GLN A 111 25.04 -5.49 1.24
N GLU A 112 24.86 -5.31 -0.07
CA GLU A 112 24.20 -6.29 -0.96
C GLU A 112 22.88 -6.79 -0.38
N ALA A 113 22.09 -5.83 0.09
CA ALA A 113 20.87 -6.06 0.83
C ALA A 113 19.75 -6.55 -0.08
N SER A 114 18.95 -7.47 0.43
CA SER A 114 17.65 -7.86 -0.10
C SER A 114 16.60 -7.64 0.98
N PHE A 115 15.47 -7.07 0.59
CA PHE A 115 14.39 -6.69 1.49
C PHE A 115 13.04 -7.18 0.97
N THR A 116 12.19 -7.70 1.85
CA THR A 116 10.86 -8.23 1.49
C THR A 116 9.91 -8.26 2.68
N ARG A 117 8.59 -8.15 2.45
CA ARG A 117 7.54 -8.49 3.45
C ARG A 117 7.09 -9.95 3.37
N CYS A 118 7.59 -10.69 2.39
CA CYS A 118 7.25 -12.07 2.18
C CYS A 118 8.14 -12.95 3.06
N ALA A 119 7.57 -13.58 4.10
CA ALA A 119 8.29 -14.48 5.00
C ALA A 119 8.69 -15.84 4.36
N LEU A 120 8.37 -16.06 3.08
CA LEU A 120 8.74 -17.30 2.39
C LEU A 120 10.24 -17.36 2.14
N ALA A 121 10.81 -18.56 2.24
CA ALA A 121 12.23 -18.80 1.92
C ALA A 121 12.62 -18.32 0.51
N SER A 122 11.70 -18.43 -0.46
CA SER A 122 11.80 -17.79 -1.76
C SER A 122 10.70 -16.71 -1.86
N PRO A 123 11.04 -15.44 -1.54
CA PRO A 123 10.04 -14.38 -1.48
C PRO A 123 9.41 -14.16 -2.85
N CYS A 124 8.10 -13.95 -2.87
CA CYS A 124 7.40 -13.66 -4.13
C CYS A 124 7.87 -12.34 -4.74
N VAL A 125 8.19 -11.35 -3.89
CA VAL A 125 8.70 -10.05 -4.28
C VAL A 125 9.80 -9.63 -3.32
N ALA A 126 10.91 -9.08 -3.82
CA ALA A 126 11.97 -8.52 -3.00
C ALA A 126 12.60 -7.30 -3.69
N ILE A 127 13.13 -6.34 -2.94
CA ILE A 127 14.07 -5.35 -3.50
C ILE A 127 15.47 -5.83 -3.19
N LYS A 128 16.36 -5.79 -4.18
CA LYS A 128 17.80 -5.93 -3.95
C LYS A 128 18.50 -4.62 -4.26
N ALA A 129 19.38 -4.21 -3.36
CA ALA A 129 20.12 -2.97 -3.45
C ALA A 129 21.52 -3.14 -2.87
N ARG A 130 22.49 -2.47 -3.48
CA ARG A 130 23.90 -2.55 -3.05
C ARG A 130 24.10 -2.03 -1.62
N ARG A 131 23.35 -0.98 -1.23
CA ARG A 131 23.44 -0.35 0.10
C ARG A 131 22.05 0.03 0.57
N VAL A 132 21.71 -0.44 1.77
CA VAL A 132 20.49 -0.07 2.50
C VAL A 132 20.88 0.45 3.87
N ARG A 133 20.26 1.53 4.31
CA ARG A 133 20.40 2.07 5.67
C ARG A 133 19.08 1.95 6.39
N LEU A 134 19.10 1.34 7.57
CA LEU A 134 17.98 1.24 8.48
C LEU A 134 18.26 2.24 9.60
N VAL A 135 17.40 3.24 9.75
CA VAL A 135 17.52 4.28 10.76
C VAL A 135 16.14 4.47 11.37
N ASP A 136 16.02 4.28 12.67
CA ASP A 136 14.74 4.32 13.40
C ASP A 136 13.69 3.37 12.77
N ASP A 137 12.57 3.93 12.32
CA ASP A 137 11.47 3.26 11.64
C ASP A 137 11.53 3.41 10.11
N ARG A 138 12.70 3.76 9.56
CA ARG A 138 12.88 4.07 8.13
C ARG A 138 13.95 3.21 7.47
N VAL A 139 13.66 2.85 6.22
CA VAL A 139 14.56 2.18 5.30
C VAL A 139 14.92 3.16 4.21
N GLN A 140 16.21 3.45 4.06
CA GLN A 140 16.76 4.24 2.97
C GLN A 140 17.50 3.32 2.02
N VAL A 141 17.02 3.25 0.78
CA VAL A 141 17.62 2.45 -0.28
C VAL A 141 18.31 3.40 -1.25
N GLY A 142 19.60 3.22 -1.51
CA GLY A 142 20.37 4.08 -2.41
C GLY A 142 20.07 3.88 -3.92
N GLY A 143 18.93 3.28 -4.25
CA GLY A 143 18.61 2.71 -5.55
C GLY A 143 18.75 1.19 -5.54
N GLY A 144 17.91 0.52 -6.32
CA GLY A 144 17.87 -0.94 -6.31
C GLY A 144 17.08 -1.50 -7.47
N TRP A 145 16.77 -2.78 -7.37
CA TRP A 145 15.95 -3.49 -8.34
C TRP A 145 14.84 -4.21 -7.60
N LEU A 146 13.62 -4.06 -8.10
CA LEU A 146 12.51 -4.91 -7.74
C LEU A 146 12.69 -6.27 -8.42
N TYR A 147 12.59 -7.32 -7.64
CA TYR A 147 12.62 -8.71 -8.08
C TYR A 147 11.25 -9.33 -7.86
N ILE A 148 10.75 -10.03 -8.87
CA ILE A 148 9.66 -10.99 -8.71
C ILE A 148 10.32 -12.37 -8.70
N LYS A 149 10.17 -13.08 -7.58
CA LYS A 149 10.99 -14.26 -7.27
C LYS A 149 12.48 -13.92 -7.40
N ASN A 150 13.15 -14.48 -8.41
CA ASN A 150 14.58 -14.27 -8.67
C ASN A 150 14.84 -13.47 -9.95
N LEU A 151 13.79 -12.96 -10.62
CA LEU A 151 13.92 -12.19 -11.85
C LEU A 151 13.88 -10.68 -11.52
N PRO A 152 14.91 -9.89 -11.89
CA PRO A 152 14.85 -8.43 -11.79
C PRO A 152 13.84 -7.90 -12.81
N VAL A 153 12.88 -7.09 -12.35
CA VAL A 153 11.78 -6.58 -13.21
C VAL A 153 11.80 -5.07 -13.38
N LEU A 154 12.14 -4.31 -12.35
CA LEU A 154 12.03 -2.85 -12.38
C LEU A 154 13.19 -2.21 -11.60
N PRO A 155 14.00 -1.34 -12.23
CA PRO A 155 14.96 -0.52 -11.49
C PRO A 155 14.20 0.51 -10.66
N LEU A 156 14.61 0.69 -9.42
CA LEU A 156 14.04 1.65 -8.49
C LEU A 156 15.04 2.78 -8.22
N PRO A 157 14.59 4.04 -8.22
CA PRO A 157 15.43 5.15 -7.78
C PRO A 157 15.72 5.03 -6.27
N PRO A 158 16.58 5.87 -5.71
CA PRO A 158 16.72 5.98 -4.27
C PRO A 158 15.36 6.29 -3.62
N VAL A 159 15.00 5.52 -2.60
CA VAL A 159 13.70 5.64 -1.92
C VAL A 159 13.90 5.52 -0.42
N THR A 160 13.10 6.29 0.31
CA THR A 160 12.97 6.19 1.77
C THR A 160 11.54 5.82 2.10
N PHE A 161 11.35 4.77 2.88
CA PHE A 161 10.03 4.32 3.29
C PHE A 161 10.04 3.77 4.71
N SER A 162 8.86 3.71 5.33
CA SER A 162 8.68 2.99 6.60
C SER A 162 8.27 1.54 6.30
N PRO A 163 8.87 0.53 6.94
CA PRO A 163 8.53 -0.89 6.72
C PRO A 163 7.04 -1.19 6.90
N ASP A 164 6.38 -0.45 7.79
CA ASP A 164 4.97 -0.63 8.13
C ASP A 164 4.03 0.15 7.20
N GLN A 165 4.54 1.08 6.38
CA GLN A 165 3.78 1.87 5.41
C GLN A 165 4.06 1.43 3.96
N PHE A 166 4.02 0.12 3.72
CA PHE A 166 4.29 -0.46 2.40
C PHE A 166 3.25 -0.07 1.34
N GLU A 167 2.08 0.43 1.73
CA GLU A 167 1.07 1.01 0.83
C GLU A 167 1.64 2.15 -0.05
N ASN A 168 2.73 2.79 0.40
CA ASN A 168 3.43 3.83 -0.34
C ASN A 168 4.39 3.29 -1.42
N TRP A 169 4.57 1.98 -1.50
CA TRP A 169 5.45 1.34 -2.49
C TRP A 169 4.88 1.41 -3.91
N PRO A 170 5.72 1.38 -4.96
CA PRO A 170 5.26 1.21 -6.34
C PRO A 170 4.25 0.06 -6.51
N GLN A 171 2.99 0.39 -6.73
CA GLN A 171 1.97 -0.57 -7.11
C GLN A 171 2.10 -0.83 -8.61
N LEU A 172 2.40 -2.08 -8.96
CA LEU A 172 2.41 -2.55 -10.33
C LEU A 172 1.12 -3.33 -10.58
N GLU A 173 0.46 -3.00 -11.67
CA GLU A 173 -0.69 -3.70 -12.21
C GLU A 173 -0.37 -4.10 -13.65
N VAL A 174 -0.48 -5.38 -13.96
CA VAL A 174 -0.34 -5.90 -15.32
C VAL A 174 -1.67 -6.52 -15.69
N GLY A 175 -2.20 -6.18 -16.86
CA GLY A 175 -3.50 -6.70 -17.25
C GLY A 175 -3.70 -6.80 -18.75
N VAL A 176 -4.82 -7.42 -19.12
CA VAL A 176 -5.29 -7.53 -20.49
C VAL A 176 -6.77 -7.19 -20.52
N ASN A 177 -7.17 -6.27 -21.40
CA ASN A 177 -8.57 -5.99 -21.72
C ASN A 177 -8.73 -5.49 -23.17
N SER A 178 -9.96 -5.29 -23.61
CA SER A 178 -10.28 -4.87 -24.98
C SER A 178 -9.78 -3.46 -25.31
N THR A 179 -9.78 -2.55 -24.35
CA THR A 179 -9.44 -1.13 -24.57
C THR A 179 -7.93 -0.88 -24.57
N ARG A 180 -7.19 -1.44 -23.61
CA ARG A 180 -5.75 -1.21 -23.40
C ARG A 180 -4.87 -2.27 -24.07
N GLY A 181 -5.44 -3.41 -24.46
CA GLY A 181 -4.67 -4.59 -24.87
C GLY A 181 -3.90 -5.17 -23.68
N LEU A 182 -2.72 -5.74 -23.90
CA LEU A 182 -1.79 -6.05 -22.81
C LEU A 182 -1.23 -4.73 -22.28
N TYR A 183 -1.35 -4.49 -20.98
CA TYR A 183 -0.93 -3.24 -20.37
C TYR A 183 -0.17 -3.44 -19.07
N VAL A 184 0.60 -2.41 -18.71
CA VAL A 184 1.26 -2.26 -17.42
C VAL A 184 0.99 -0.86 -16.89
N VAL A 185 0.66 -0.76 -15.61
CA VAL A 185 0.48 0.51 -14.89
C VAL A 185 1.32 0.46 -13.62
N GLY A 186 2.14 1.48 -13.43
CA GLY A 186 2.88 1.72 -12.20
C GLY A 186 2.33 2.94 -11.47
N ARG A 187 2.06 2.82 -10.17
CA ARG A 187 1.62 3.93 -9.31
C ARG A 187 2.51 4.02 -8.09
N LEU A 188 2.99 5.20 -7.77
CA LEU A 188 3.80 5.50 -6.60
C LEU A 188 3.09 6.54 -5.74
N THR A 189 3.13 6.32 -4.43
CA THR A 189 2.59 7.25 -3.44
C THR A 189 3.75 7.75 -2.58
N HIS A 190 3.90 9.07 -2.49
CA HIS A 190 4.95 9.71 -1.71
C HIS A 190 4.32 10.51 -0.56
N GLN A 191 4.62 10.12 0.68
CA GLN A 191 4.22 10.83 1.88
C GLN A 191 5.20 11.98 2.15
N VAL A 192 4.78 13.22 1.89
CA VAL A 192 5.64 14.41 2.04
C VAL A 192 5.76 14.81 3.52
N ASN A 193 4.63 14.81 4.24
CA ASN A 193 4.55 15.02 5.68
C ASN A 193 3.30 14.32 6.23
N LYS A 194 2.83 14.59 7.46
CA LYS A 194 1.67 13.90 8.03
C LYS A 194 0.35 14.27 7.35
N GLU A 195 0.29 15.44 6.74
CA GLU A 195 -0.92 16.03 6.16
C GLU A 195 -1.00 15.85 4.64
N VAL A 196 0.14 15.75 3.95
CA VAL A 196 0.25 15.78 2.49
C VAL A 196 0.82 14.48 1.95
N ARG A 197 0.07 13.89 1.03
CA ARG A 197 0.44 12.71 0.27
C ARG A 197 0.28 12.98 -1.22
N LEU A 198 1.33 12.74 -1.97
CA LEU A 198 1.31 12.81 -3.43
C LEU A 198 1.13 11.40 -4.00
N HIS A 199 0.39 11.28 -5.10
CA HIS A 199 0.31 10.06 -5.88
C HIS A 199 0.64 10.39 -7.32
N TYR A 200 1.42 9.55 -7.97
CA TYR A 200 1.79 9.72 -9.36
C TYR A 200 2.05 8.37 -9.99
N GLY A 201 1.86 8.26 -11.28
CA GLY A 201 1.97 6.99 -11.96
C GLY A 201 1.81 7.15 -13.45
N GLY A 202 1.99 6.04 -14.15
CA GLY A 202 1.81 6.00 -15.57
C GLY A 202 1.71 4.57 -16.05
N GLY A 203 1.32 4.42 -17.31
CA GLY A 203 1.03 3.14 -17.90
C GLY A 203 1.16 3.16 -19.40
N LEU A 204 1.35 1.97 -19.95
CA LEU A 204 1.47 1.73 -21.38
C LEU A 204 0.72 0.45 -21.72
N GLY A 205 0.11 0.41 -22.91
CA GLY A 205 -0.67 -0.72 -23.41
C GLY A 205 -0.46 -0.95 -24.91
N THR A 206 -0.64 -2.19 -25.35
CA THR A 206 -0.39 -2.57 -26.75
C THR A 206 -1.38 -1.94 -27.73
N ASN A 207 -2.57 -1.54 -27.28
CA ASN A 207 -3.58 -0.92 -28.14
C ASN A 207 -3.40 0.60 -28.27
N ARG A 208 -2.14 1.06 -28.38
CA ARG A 208 -1.76 2.50 -28.39
C ARG A 208 -2.26 3.27 -27.16
N TRP A 209 -2.52 2.55 -26.07
CA TRP A 209 -2.95 3.15 -24.81
C TRP A 209 -1.73 3.57 -24.00
N TRP A 210 -1.83 4.73 -23.37
CA TRP A 210 -0.88 5.19 -22.38
C TRP A 210 -1.62 6.01 -21.33
N ASN A 211 -1.06 6.11 -20.13
CA ASN A 211 -1.54 7.05 -19.14
C ASN A 211 -0.43 7.72 -18.36
N LEU A 212 -0.72 8.93 -17.91
CA LEU A 212 0.03 9.65 -16.90
C LEU A 212 -0.96 10.17 -15.86
N GLN A 213 -0.73 9.84 -14.60
CA GLN A 213 -1.59 10.26 -13.50
C GLN A 213 -0.76 10.94 -12.42
N GLY A 214 -1.32 11.97 -11.81
CA GLY A 214 -0.69 12.74 -10.75
C GLY A 214 -1.73 13.39 -9.86
N GLY A 215 -1.48 13.47 -8.58
CA GLY A 215 -2.42 14.11 -7.67
C GLY A 215 -1.91 14.19 -6.25
N MET A 216 -2.75 14.77 -5.41
CA MET A 216 -2.45 15.11 -4.04
C MET A 216 -3.67 14.82 -3.15
N ARG A 217 -3.40 14.29 -1.97
CA ARG A 217 -4.31 14.31 -0.83
C ARG A 217 -3.71 15.22 0.23
N TRP A 218 -4.50 16.17 0.69
CA TRP A 218 -4.14 17.11 1.75
C TRP A 218 -5.17 17.02 2.89
N ALA A 219 -4.72 16.70 4.09
CA ALA A 219 -5.52 16.62 5.30
C ALA A 219 -5.11 17.73 6.28
N PRO A 220 -5.54 18.99 6.07
CA PRO A 220 -5.10 20.13 6.86
C PRO A 220 -5.59 20.13 8.32
N LEU A 221 -6.72 19.46 8.57
CA LEU A 221 -7.37 19.41 9.86
C LEU A 221 -7.92 18.00 10.11
N PRO A 222 -8.06 17.57 11.37
CA PRO A 222 -8.73 16.31 11.69
C PRO A 222 -10.12 16.23 11.04
N GLY A 223 -10.38 15.13 10.32
CA GLY A 223 -11.65 14.89 9.63
C GLY A 223 -11.82 15.63 8.30
N LEU A 224 -10.98 16.61 7.95
CA LEU A 224 -11.03 17.28 6.64
C LEU A 224 -9.95 16.73 5.71
N ALA A 225 -10.36 16.25 4.54
CA ALA A 225 -9.46 15.82 3.49
C ALA A 225 -9.85 16.42 2.15
N LEU A 226 -8.86 16.97 1.47
CA LEU A 226 -8.94 17.49 0.12
C LEU A 226 -8.16 16.56 -0.81
N ASN A 227 -8.73 16.23 -1.96
CA ASN A 227 -8.06 15.47 -2.99
C ASN A 227 -8.09 16.26 -4.30
N ALA A 228 -6.98 16.21 -5.03
CA ALA A 228 -6.89 16.72 -6.39
C ALA A 228 -6.15 15.68 -7.23
N GLY A 229 -6.60 15.46 -8.45
CA GLY A 229 -6.01 14.49 -9.36
C GLY A 229 -6.10 14.96 -10.80
N LEU A 230 -5.09 14.62 -11.57
CA LEU A 230 -5.00 14.81 -13.01
C LEU A 230 -4.61 13.47 -13.62
N THR A 231 -5.35 13.06 -14.65
CA THR A 231 -5.05 11.87 -15.45
C THR A 231 -5.04 12.28 -16.91
N TRP A 232 -4.00 11.89 -17.63
CA TRP A 232 -3.84 12.16 -19.04
C TRP A 232 -3.71 10.83 -19.76
N GLU A 233 -4.66 10.55 -20.65
CA GLU A 233 -4.72 9.36 -21.49
C GLU A 233 -4.94 9.80 -22.94
N GLU A 234 -6.14 9.59 -23.47
CA GLU A 234 -6.59 10.16 -24.74
C GLU A 234 -6.82 11.67 -24.61
N TYR A 235 -7.42 12.09 -23.49
CA TYR A 235 -7.68 13.47 -23.10
C TYR A 235 -7.26 13.72 -21.65
N LEU A 236 -7.29 14.98 -21.22
CA LEU A 236 -6.93 15.36 -19.85
C LEU A 236 -8.19 15.31 -18.97
N ARG A 237 -8.13 14.56 -17.87
CA ARG A 237 -9.17 14.51 -16.83
C ARG A 237 -8.66 15.10 -15.53
N GLY A 238 -9.41 16.03 -14.96
CA GLY A 238 -9.17 16.62 -13.66
C GLY A 238 -10.24 16.23 -12.67
N SER A 239 -9.85 16.02 -11.42
CA SER A 239 -10.76 15.83 -10.31
C SER A 239 -10.29 16.63 -9.10
N ALA A 240 -11.24 17.19 -8.37
CA ALA A 240 -11.04 17.78 -7.06
C ALA A 240 -12.15 17.31 -6.14
N GLY A 241 -11.82 17.04 -4.89
CA GLY A 241 -12.78 16.56 -3.90
C GLY A 241 -12.47 17.07 -2.52
N LEU A 242 -13.52 17.15 -1.72
CA LEU A 242 -13.50 17.51 -0.32
C LEU A 242 -14.32 16.46 0.42
N THR A 243 -13.76 15.91 1.49
CA THR A 243 -14.46 15.08 2.46
C THR A 243 -14.29 15.69 3.84
N TYR A 244 -15.39 15.89 4.56
CA TYR A 244 -15.39 16.37 5.92
C TYR A 244 -16.18 15.44 6.84
N ASP A 245 -15.46 14.76 7.72
CA ASP A 245 -16.00 13.87 8.75
C ASP A 245 -16.45 14.67 9.97
N TRP A 246 -17.74 15.00 10.00
CA TRP A 246 -18.39 15.67 11.12
C TRP A 246 -19.31 14.68 11.84
N ALA A 247 -18.69 13.82 12.65
CA ALA A 247 -19.35 12.66 13.22
C ALA A 247 -20.73 12.99 13.87
N PRO A 248 -21.78 12.21 13.57
CA PRO A 248 -21.79 10.96 12.80
C PRO A 248 -21.94 11.14 11.28
N LEU A 249 -21.98 12.38 10.78
CA LEU A 249 -22.19 12.70 9.37
C LEU A 249 -20.87 12.85 8.62
N GLN A 250 -20.90 12.58 7.33
CA GLN A 250 -19.81 12.84 6.41
C GLN A 250 -20.35 13.69 5.26
N PHE A 251 -19.69 14.81 5.02
CA PHE A 251 -19.95 15.69 3.88
C PHE A 251 -18.93 15.39 2.79
N ARG A 252 -19.41 15.28 1.55
CA ARG A 252 -18.55 15.14 0.37
C ARG A 252 -18.95 16.15 -0.68
N ALA A 253 -17.97 16.80 -1.27
CA ALA A 253 -18.15 17.59 -2.48
C ALA A 253 -17.07 17.17 -3.47
N ALA A 254 -17.41 16.98 -4.73
CA ALA A 254 -16.42 16.70 -5.76
C ALA A 254 -16.76 17.39 -7.07
N VAL A 255 -15.71 17.68 -7.84
CA VAL A 255 -15.78 18.22 -9.18
C VAL A 255 -14.90 17.34 -10.05
N GLN A 256 -15.45 16.88 -11.15
CA GLN A 256 -14.71 16.24 -12.24
C GLN A 256 -14.84 17.09 -13.49
N ARG A 257 -13.76 17.12 -14.27
CA ARG A 257 -13.68 17.80 -15.56
C ARG A 257 -12.92 16.92 -16.53
N ASP A 258 -13.46 16.81 -17.73
CA ASP A 258 -12.84 16.15 -18.86
C ASP A 258 -12.58 17.23 -19.93
N TRP A 259 -11.32 17.35 -20.34
CA TRP A 259 -10.84 18.29 -21.33
C TRP A 259 -10.34 17.53 -22.55
N ASP A 260 -11.26 17.31 -23.49
CA ASP A 260 -10.98 16.84 -24.84
C ASP A 260 -11.12 18.02 -25.83
N ASP A 261 -11.69 17.82 -27.02
CA ASP A 261 -12.04 18.92 -27.94
C ASP A 261 -13.10 19.89 -27.37
N LEU A 262 -13.99 19.41 -26.50
CA LEU A 262 -15.03 20.17 -25.81
C LEU A 262 -15.05 19.80 -24.32
N ALA A 263 -15.43 20.73 -23.45
CA ALA A 263 -15.40 20.48 -22.00
C ALA A 263 -16.65 19.72 -21.53
N SER A 264 -16.45 18.72 -20.69
CA SER A 264 -17.54 18.09 -19.95
C SER A 264 -17.15 17.88 -18.49
N GLY A 265 -18.12 17.53 -17.65
CA GLY A 265 -17.82 17.15 -16.28
C GLY A 265 -19.02 17.09 -15.36
N GLU A 266 -18.70 16.86 -14.09
CA GLU A 266 -19.68 16.53 -13.06
C GLU A 266 -19.35 17.26 -11.75
N HIS A 267 -20.37 17.80 -11.09
CA HIS A 267 -20.29 18.30 -9.72
C HIS A 267 -21.16 17.44 -8.83
N THR A 268 -20.61 16.99 -7.71
CA THR A 268 -21.36 16.24 -6.71
C THR A 268 -21.29 16.91 -5.35
N PHE A 269 -22.40 16.83 -4.64
CA PHE A 269 -22.49 17.13 -3.22
C PHE A 269 -23.28 16.02 -2.55
N ALA A 270 -22.74 15.44 -1.49
CA ALA A 270 -23.39 14.37 -0.75
C ALA A 270 -23.23 14.55 0.76
N VAL A 271 -24.27 14.17 1.49
CA VAL A 271 -24.27 14.07 2.95
C VAL A 271 -24.72 12.67 3.31
N ALA A 272 -23.83 11.93 3.97
CA ALA A 272 -24.08 10.55 4.37
C ALA A 272 -23.93 10.38 5.88
N GLY A 273 -24.71 9.47 6.46
CA GLY A 273 -24.60 9.12 7.86
C GLY A 273 -25.23 7.77 8.19
N PRO A 274 -24.93 7.19 9.36
CA PRO A 274 -25.55 5.96 9.80
C PRO A 274 -27.03 6.18 10.11
N LEU A 275 -27.90 5.39 9.48
CA LEU A 275 -29.32 5.30 9.83
C LEU A 275 -29.54 4.22 10.89
N THR A 276 -28.81 3.12 10.80
CA THR A 276 -28.77 2.03 11.80
C THR A 276 -27.36 1.49 11.93
N LYS A 277 -27.14 0.53 12.83
CA LYS A 277 -25.85 -0.19 12.94
C LYS A 277 -25.43 -0.92 11.65
N LYS A 278 -26.36 -1.19 10.72
CA LYS A 278 -26.11 -1.93 9.48
C LYS A 278 -26.39 -1.13 8.21
N SER A 279 -26.82 0.13 8.32
CA SER A 279 -27.26 0.90 7.16
C SER A 279 -26.88 2.37 7.25
N ASN A 280 -26.56 2.95 6.10
CA ASN A 280 -26.28 4.36 5.92
C ASN A 280 -27.31 4.99 4.99
N LEU A 281 -27.72 6.20 5.31
CA LEU A 281 -28.53 7.03 4.43
C LEU A 281 -27.64 8.12 3.85
N GLU A 282 -27.72 8.30 2.54
CA GLU A 282 -27.03 9.35 1.81
C GLU A 282 -28.05 10.20 1.05
N PHE A 283 -27.94 11.51 1.20
CA PHE A 283 -28.52 12.47 0.27
C PHE A 283 -27.42 12.89 -0.71
N SER A 284 -27.73 12.93 -2.00
CA SER A 284 -26.78 13.40 -3.01
C SER A 284 -27.46 14.31 -4.03
N TYR A 285 -26.69 15.28 -4.51
CA TYR A 285 -26.96 16.14 -5.65
C TYR A 285 -25.80 16.00 -6.62
N THR A 286 -26.10 15.68 -7.87
CA THR A 286 -25.15 15.57 -8.97
C THR A 286 -25.59 16.50 -10.08
N SER A 287 -24.66 17.24 -10.68
CA SER A 287 -24.87 18.13 -11.80
C SER A 287 -23.83 17.84 -12.87
N SER A 288 -24.27 17.36 -14.03
CA SER A 288 -23.42 17.03 -15.17
C SER A 288 -23.66 18.00 -16.31
N PHE A 289 -22.63 18.26 -17.11
CA PHE A 289 -22.73 19.09 -18.30
C PHE A 289 -21.79 18.56 -19.40
N GLU A 290 -22.15 18.82 -20.65
CA GLU A 290 -21.35 18.53 -21.82
C GLU A 290 -21.46 19.70 -22.80
N GLU A 291 -20.33 20.30 -23.14
CA GLU A 291 -20.27 21.34 -24.14
C GLU A 291 -20.37 20.71 -25.55
N GLN A 292 -21.28 21.22 -26.38
CA GLN A 292 -21.43 20.80 -27.78
C GLN A 292 -21.28 22.01 -28.70
N THR A 293 -20.97 21.78 -29.97
CA THR A 293 -20.89 22.86 -30.98
C THR A 293 -22.20 23.64 -31.13
N THR A 294 -23.32 23.02 -30.76
CA THR A 294 -24.68 23.59 -30.80
C THR A 294 -25.12 24.26 -29.49
N GLY A 295 -24.28 24.25 -28.46
CA GLY A 295 -24.61 24.75 -27.11
C GLY A 295 -24.33 23.72 -26.02
N GLU A 296 -24.31 24.17 -24.76
CA GLU A 296 -24.07 23.32 -23.59
C GLU A 296 -25.35 22.55 -23.20
N GLN A 297 -25.21 21.24 -22.98
CA GLN A 297 -26.26 20.38 -22.43
C GLN A 297 -26.00 20.14 -20.94
N TYR A 298 -27.06 20.05 -20.15
CA TYR A 298 -27.00 19.95 -18.70
C TYR A 298 -27.94 18.88 -18.16
N ARG A 299 -27.57 18.31 -17.01
CA ARG A 299 -28.43 17.45 -16.20
C ARG A 299 -28.15 17.63 -14.72
N ALA A 300 -29.20 17.58 -13.90
CA ALA A 300 -29.08 17.35 -12.48
C ALA A 300 -29.89 16.15 -12.00
N ASP A 301 -29.29 15.43 -11.07
CA ASP A 301 -29.89 14.34 -10.32
C ASP A 301 -29.80 14.65 -8.83
N TYR A 302 -30.91 14.47 -8.11
CA TYR A 302 -30.89 14.53 -6.66
C TYR A 302 -31.75 13.44 -6.07
N GLY A 303 -31.37 12.94 -4.90
CA GLY A 303 -32.09 11.83 -4.31
C GLY A 303 -31.55 11.38 -2.97
N LEU A 304 -32.18 10.32 -2.49
CA LEU A 304 -31.80 9.61 -1.28
C LEU A 304 -31.39 8.20 -1.65
N HIS A 305 -30.33 7.71 -1.03
CA HIS A 305 -29.83 6.36 -1.22
C HIS A 305 -29.59 5.71 0.14
N LEU A 306 -30.28 4.61 0.40
CA LEU A 306 -30.09 3.76 1.57
C LEU A 306 -29.19 2.59 1.19
N THR A 307 -28.00 2.52 1.78
CA THR A 307 -27.12 1.34 1.68
C THR A 307 -27.13 0.53 2.97
N GLY A 308 -26.92 -0.78 2.89
CA GLY A 308 -26.76 -1.59 4.07
C GLY A 308 -26.14 -2.96 3.85
N ARG A 309 -25.50 -3.46 4.91
CA ARG A 309 -24.89 -4.81 4.96
C ARG A 309 -25.88 -5.79 5.57
N TRP A 310 -27.02 -5.97 4.90
CA TRP A 310 -28.08 -6.86 5.36
C TRP A 310 -27.79 -8.34 5.06
N LEU A 311 -26.95 -8.60 4.06
CA LEU A 311 -26.49 -9.94 3.69
C LEU A 311 -24.99 -10.07 3.96
N PRO A 312 -24.52 -11.19 4.56
CA PRO A 312 -23.09 -11.40 4.78
C PRO A 312 -22.28 -11.35 3.47
N GLY A 313 -21.22 -10.54 3.43
CA GLY A 313 -20.38 -10.37 2.24
C GLY A 313 -20.92 -9.41 1.18
N PHE A 314 -22.09 -8.80 1.41
CA PHE A 314 -22.72 -7.89 0.44
C PHE A 314 -23.16 -6.57 1.10
N THR A 315 -23.03 -5.50 0.33
CA THR A 315 -23.68 -4.21 0.55
C THR A 315 -24.73 -4.05 -0.53
N LEU A 316 -25.99 -3.90 -0.12
CA LEU A 316 -27.08 -3.62 -1.03
C LEU A 316 -27.51 -2.16 -0.87
N GLY A 317 -28.05 -1.58 -1.92
CA GLY A 317 -28.54 -0.22 -1.92
C GLY A 317 -29.87 -0.07 -2.65
N ALA A 318 -30.71 0.82 -2.15
CA ALA A 318 -31.94 1.25 -2.78
C ALA A 318 -32.11 2.75 -2.58
N GLY A 319 -32.46 3.47 -3.63
CA GLY A 319 -32.61 4.91 -3.58
C GLY A 319 -33.67 5.44 -4.52
N LEU A 320 -34.22 6.59 -4.19
CA LEU A 320 -35.20 7.32 -4.99
C LEU A 320 -34.57 8.63 -5.45
N PHE A 321 -34.54 8.83 -6.76
CA PHE A 321 -33.87 9.94 -7.40
C PHE A 321 -34.81 10.65 -8.36
N TYR A 322 -34.59 11.94 -8.54
CA TYR A 322 -35.22 12.74 -9.57
C TYR A 322 -34.13 13.31 -10.48
N GLY A 323 -34.23 13.00 -11.76
CA GLY A 323 -33.34 13.52 -12.79
C GLY A 323 -34.04 14.53 -13.69
N ALA A 324 -33.37 15.61 -14.06
CA ALA A 324 -33.85 16.55 -15.06
C ALA A 324 -32.70 17.17 -15.84
N GLY A 325 -32.88 17.28 -17.15
CA GLY A 325 -31.86 17.81 -18.05
C GLY A 325 -32.18 17.51 -19.51
N ASP A 326 -31.43 18.17 -20.38
CA ASP A 326 -31.40 17.93 -21.82
C ASP A 326 -30.17 17.12 -22.26
N LEU A 327 -29.18 16.93 -21.37
CA LEU A 327 -28.08 16.00 -21.58
C LEU A 327 -28.62 14.57 -21.66
N LYS A 328 -28.49 13.97 -22.85
CA LYS A 328 -28.97 12.61 -23.17
C LYS A 328 -27.83 11.61 -23.14
N GLU A 329 -27.43 11.19 -21.95
CA GLU A 329 -26.60 10.00 -21.79
C GLU A 329 -27.47 8.74 -21.98
N SER A 330 -26.88 7.65 -22.50
CA SER A 330 -27.56 6.35 -22.65
C SER A 330 -28.17 5.84 -21.34
N ASP A 331 -27.63 6.31 -20.21
CA ASP A 331 -27.92 5.81 -18.88
C ASP A 331 -28.72 6.82 -18.02
N SER A 332 -29.39 7.77 -18.67
CA SER A 332 -30.11 8.86 -18.03
C SER A 332 -31.64 8.65 -18.03
N LEU A 333 -32.31 8.97 -16.92
CA LEU A 333 -33.77 8.91 -16.78
C LEU A 333 -34.32 10.26 -16.29
N ASN A 334 -35.26 10.86 -17.02
CA ASN A 334 -35.91 12.10 -16.61
C ASN A 334 -37.16 11.82 -15.75
N GLY A 335 -37.31 12.59 -14.68
CA GLY A 335 -38.33 12.38 -13.65
C GLY A 335 -37.85 11.47 -12.52
N TRP A 336 -38.81 10.91 -11.78
CA TRP A 336 -38.54 10.01 -10.66
C TRP A 336 -38.13 8.62 -11.13
N TYR A 337 -37.04 8.10 -10.59
CA TYR A 337 -36.58 6.73 -10.82
C TYR A 337 -36.04 6.09 -9.55
N LEU A 338 -36.12 4.77 -9.48
CA LEU A 338 -35.52 3.94 -8.45
C LEU A 338 -34.11 3.56 -8.88
N ARG A 339 -33.13 3.70 -7.98
CA ARG A 339 -31.77 3.20 -8.14
C ARG A 339 -31.56 2.03 -7.19
N THR A 340 -31.09 0.90 -7.69
CA THR A 340 -30.67 -0.24 -6.86
C THR A 340 -29.21 -0.57 -7.13
N THR A 341 -28.47 -0.89 -6.08
CA THR A 341 -27.05 -1.23 -6.17
C THR A 341 -26.75 -2.48 -5.36
N TRP A 342 -25.75 -3.22 -5.79
CA TRP A 342 -25.19 -4.33 -5.04
C TRP A 342 -23.68 -4.36 -5.27
N ASP A 343 -22.92 -4.57 -4.20
CA ASP A 343 -21.48 -4.81 -4.23
C ASP A 343 -21.16 -5.85 -3.17
N GLY A 344 -20.43 -6.90 -3.55
CA GLY A 344 -20.08 -7.93 -2.60
C GLY A 344 -19.41 -9.13 -3.21
N GLY A 345 -19.28 -10.18 -2.41
CA GLY A 345 -18.69 -11.42 -2.86
C GLY A 345 -18.71 -12.52 -1.82
N ILE A 346 -18.37 -13.71 -2.29
CA ILE A 346 -18.25 -14.93 -1.48
C ILE A 346 -16.89 -15.56 -1.70
N ASN A 347 -16.33 -16.14 -0.63
CA ASN A 347 -15.14 -16.97 -0.76
C ASN A 347 -15.57 -18.38 -1.20
N LEU A 348 -15.05 -18.82 -2.34
CA LEU A 348 -15.27 -20.17 -2.85
C LEU A 348 -14.33 -21.17 -2.16
N THR A 349 -13.10 -20.73 -1.87
CA THR A 349 -12.09 -21.47 -1.10
C THR A 349 -11.24 -20.50 -0.28
N ARG A 350 -10.19 -20.97 0.40
CA ARG A 350 -9.24 -20.10 1.11
C ARG A 350 -8.54 -19.06 0.23
N THR A 351 -8.40 -19.35 -1.07
CA THR A 351 -7.65 -18.49 -2.01
C THR A 351 -8.46 -18.08 -3.23
N TRP A 352 -9.71 -18.54 -3.35
CA TRP A 352 -10.59 -18.18 -4.46
C TRP A 352 -11.82 -17.47 -3.94
N GLY A 353 -12.19 -16.36 -4.54
CA GLY A 353 -13.41 -15.62 -4.26
C GLY A 353 -14.14 -15.23 -5.53
N LEU A 354 -15.45 -15.09 -5.43
CA LEU A 354 -16.31 -14.51 -6.46
C LEU A 354 -16.78 -13.15 -5.96
N LYS A 355 -16.56 -12.10 -6.74
CA LYS A 355 -17.07 -10.75 -6.47
C LYS A 355 -18.05 -10.35 -7.54
N VAL A 356 -19.06 -9.59 -7.16
CA VAL A 356 -20.07 -9.04 -8.05
C VAL A 356 -20.34 -7.60 -7.65
N ALA A 357 -20.57 -6.75 -8.66
CA ALA A 357 -20.98 -5.38 -8.46
C ALA A 357 -21.99 -5.01 -9.55
N GLY A 358 -22.95 -4.16 -9.22
CA GLY A 358 -23.83 -3.62 -10.24
C GLY A 358 -24.81 -2.58 -9.75
N GLU A 359 -25.44 -1.94 -10.72
CA GLU A 359 -26.41 -0.87 -10.55
C GLU A 359 -27.50 -1.00 -11.61
N THR A 360 -28.75 -0.91 -11.17
CA THR A 360 -29.89 -0.67 -12.09
C THR A 360 -30.63 0.60 -11.72
N ARG A 361 -31.18 1.23 -12.75
CA ARG A 361 -32.11 2.35 -12.64
C ARG A 361 -33.43 1.95 -13.28
N TRP A 362 -34.53 2.26 -12.62
CA TRP A 362 -35.86 1.85 -13.08
C TRP A 362 -36.87 2.98 -12.94
N GLN A 363 -37.71 3.14 -13.96
CA GLN A 363 -38.82 4.09 -13.97
C GLN A 363 -40.10 3.35 -14.39
N ALA A 364 -41.24 3.79 -13.88
CA ALA A 364 -42.52 3.19 -14.25
C ALA A 364 -42.75 3.29 -15.76
N GLY A 365 -43.07 2.15 -16.40
CA GLY A 365 -43.31 2.08 -17.83
C GLY A 365 -42.06 1.94 -18.71
N SER A 366 -40.87 1.82 -18.12
CA SER A 366 -39.62 1.54 -18.85
C SER A 366 -39.01 0.18 -18.50
N THR A 367 -38.15 -0.33 -19.38
CA THR A 367 -37.25 -1.45 -19.07
C THR A 367 -36.19 -0.98 -18.07
N PRO A 368 -35.80 -1.81 -17.09
CA PRO A 368 -34.68 -1.49 -16.20
C PRO A 368 -33.43 -1.16 -17.01
N LEU A 369 -32.88 0.01 -16.74
CA LEU A 369 -31.63 0.48 -17.31
C LEU A 369 -30.49 -0.06 -16.45
N TRP A 370 -29.55 -0.76 -17.07
CA TRP A 370 -28.37 -1.28 -16.40
C TRP A 370 -27.21 -0.31 -16.60
N VAL A 371 -26.62 0.14 -15.48
CA VAL A 371 -25.52 1.12 -15.50
C VAL A 371 -24.18 0.46 -15.19
N ASN A 372 -24.20 -0.59 -14.38
CA ASN A 372 -23.03 -1.40 -14.09
C ASN A 372 -23.46 -2.84 -13.84
N ASN A 373 -22.74 -3.81 -14.39
CA ASN A 373 -22.94 -5.20 -14.04
C ASN A 373 -21.66 -6.00 -14.29
N GLN A 374 -20.93 -6.28 -13.21
CA GLN A 374 -19.62 -6.91 -13.26
C GLN A 374 -19.55 -8.12 -12.36
N VAL A 375 -18.87 -9.16 -12.85
CA VAL A 375 -18.53 -10.37 -12.10
C VAL A 375 -17.02 -10.57 -12.17
N LYS A 376 -16.37 -10.84 -11.04
CA LYS A 376 -14.92 -11.05 -10.95
C LYS A 376 -14.62 -12.33 -10.19
N LEU A 377 -13.87 -13.24 -10.81
CA LEU A 377 -13.23 -14.36 -10.12
C LEU A 377 -11.86 -13.91 -9.62
N VAL A 378 -11.67 -13.93 -8.32
CA VAL A 378 -10.48 -13.44 -7.63
C VAL A 378 -9.67 -14.61 -7.09
N LYS A 379 -8.36 -14.58 -7.33
CA LYS A 379 -7.39 -15.52 -6.80
C LYS A 379 -6.34 -14.80 -5.95
N ASP A 380 -6.26 -15.18 -4.68
CA ASP A 380 -5.16 -14.82 -3.80
C ASP A 380 -3.93 -15.71 -4.08
N LEU A 381 -2.82 -15.06 -4.42
CA LEU A 381 -1.53 -15.67 -4.75
C LEU A 381 -0.44 -15.20 -3.76
N HIS A 382 -0.83 -14.97 -2.51
CA HIS A 382 0.03 -14.52 -1.41
C HIS A 382 0.45 -13.05 -1.55
N CYS A 383 1.50 -12.74 -2.32
CA CYS A 383 1.95 -11.36 -2.56
C CYS A 383 1.32 -10.72 -3.80
N PHE A 384 0.46 -11.47 -4.49
CA PHE A 384 -0.25 -11.02 -5.69
C PHE A 384 -1.73 -11.37 -5.58
N ARG A 385 -2.53 -10.62 -6.31
CA ARG A 385 -3.93 -10.92 -6.57
C ARG A 385 -4.15 -10.96 -8.06
N ALA A 386 -4.77 -12.05 -8.52
CA ALA A 386 -5.21 -12.18 -9.90
C ALA A 386 -6.74 -12.09 -9.98
N ASP A 387 -7.24 -11.22 -10.84
CA ASP A 387 -8.65 -10.98 -11.04
C ASP A 387 -9.00 -11.29 -12.49
N LEU A 388 -9.98 -12.18 -12.71
CA LEU A 388 -10.62 -12.40 -14.01
C LEU A 388 -12.01 -11.80 -13.95
N GLY A 389 -12.21 -10.67 -14.62
CA GLY A 389 -13.47 -9.93 -14.67
C GLY A 389 -14.22 -10.12 -15.98
N TYR A 390 -15.55 -10.08 -15.89
CA TYR A 390 -16.45 -9.96 -17.02
C TYR A 390 -17.42 -8.81 -16.77
N ASP A 391 -17.49 -7.87 -17.71
CA ASP A 391 -18.51 -6.83 -17.75
C ASP A 391 -19.67 -7.35 -18.61
N LEU A 392 -20.85 -7.46 -17.99
CA LEU A 392 -22.04 -8.00 -18.67
C LEU A 392 -22.71 -6.98 -19.59
N LEU A 393 -22.38 -5.69 -19.47
CA LEU A 393 -22.97 -4.64 -20.31
C LEU A 393 -22.16 -4.47 -21.58
N ASP A 394 -20.84 -4.37 -21.45
CA ASP A 394 -19.94 -4.24 -22.59
C ASP A 394 -19.57 -5.61 -23.21
N GLU A 395 -19.96 -6.70 -22.56
CA GLU A 395 -19.58 -8.09 -22.89
C GLU A 395 -18.05 -8.28 -22.97
N THR A 396 -17.29 -7.55 -22.15
CA THR A 396 -15.83 -7.56 -22.18
C THR A 396 -15.21 -8.39 -21.06
N VAL A 397 -14.10 -9.06 -21.37
CA VAL A 397 -13.27 -9.78 -20.40
C VAL A 397 -12.07 -8.92 -20.01
N SER A 398 -11.72 -8.93 -18.73
CA SER A 398 -10.50 -8.33 -18.21
C SER A 398 -9.74 -9.32 -17.35
N PHE A 399 -8.40 -9.31 -17.44
CA PHE A 399 -7.53 -10.00 -16.51
C PHE A 399 -6.56 -9.00 -15.89
N ASN A 400 -6.42 -9.01 -14.58
CA ASN A 400 -5.49 -8.13 -13.85
C ASN A 400 -4.66 -8.96 -12.87
N LEU A 401 -3.36 -8.69 -12.82
CA LEU A 401 -2.43 -9.17 -11.81
C LEU A 401 -1.83 -7.95 -11.10
N MET A 402 -2.06 -7.85 -9.80
CA MET A 402 -1.60 -6.71 -8.99
C MET A 402 -0.92 -7.19 -7.70
N PHE A 403 -0.09 -6.33 -7.10
CA PHE A 403 0.46 -6.62 -5.78
C PHE A 403 -0.63 -6.71 -4.71
N ASN A 404 -0.43 -7.62 -3.77
CA ASN A 404 -1.25 -7.84 -2.58
C ASN A 404 -0.29 -7.86 -1.38
N TRP A 405 -0.17 -6.72 -0.70
CA TRP A 405 0.77 -6.52 0.41
C TRP A 405 0.16 -6.78 1.77
#